data_AF-A0A9P6N2D8-F1
#
_entry.id   AF-A0A9P6N2D8-F1
#
_cell.length_a   1.000
_cell.length_b   1.000
_cell.length_c   1.000
_cell.angle_alpha   90.00
_cell.angle_beta   90.00
_cell.angle_gamma   90.00
#
_symmetry.space_group_name_H-M   'P 1'
#
loop_
_entity.id
_entity.type
_entity.pdbx_description
1 polymer ?
#
loop_
_entity_poly.entity_id
_entity_poly.type
_entity_poly.pdbx_seq_one_letter_code
_entity_poly.pdbx_strand_id
1 'polypeptide(L)'
;MSKFFESFNQVNDSPHKAELSHELIAAAASYEAAKAYEKHVEKNGKPDSHAKAKEIFAALAGAAVDRLIETKGLDFIDKEKAKHQAKKHTEDIYVEEFSS
;
A
#
# COMPACT_ATOMS: atom_id res chain seq x y z
N MET A 1 -6.29 -7.08 7.89
CA MET A 1 -6.83 -6.74 6.54
C MET A 1 -8.10 -5.87 6.42
N SER A 2 -9.20 -6.02 7.22
CA SER A 2 -10.51 -5.40 6.87
C SER A 2 -10.51 -3.87 6.75
N LYS A 3 -9.84 -3.15 7.65
CA LYS A 3 -9.73 -1.68 7.62
C LYS A 3 -9.00 -1.15 6.38
N PHE A 4 -7.97 -1.86 5.93
CA PHE A 4 -7.22 -1.52 4.71
C PHE A 4 -8.05 -1.78 3.45
N PHE A 5 -8.86 -2.85 3.46
CA PHE A 5 -9.81 -3.16 2.39
C PHE A 5 -10.91 -2.11 2.27
N GLU A 6 -11.49 -1.66 3.39
CA GLU A 6 -12.48 -0.57 3.40
C GLU A 6 -11.89 0.72 2.84
N SER A 7 -10.67 1.06 3.28
CA SER A 7 -9.95 2.24 2.77
C SER A 7 -9.69 2.14 1.27
N PHE A 8 -9.31 0.96 0.78
CA PHE A 8 -9.13 0.70 -0.64
C PHE A 8 -10.42 0.93 -1.44
N ASN A 9 -11.54 0.37 -1.00
CA ASN A 9 -12.83 0.56 -1.69
C ASN A 9 -13.23 2.04 -1.71
N GLN A 10 -13.07 2.74 -0.59
CA GLN A 10 -13.38 4.17 -0.52
C GLN A 10 -12.53 4.99 -1.51
N VAL A 11 -11.22 4.74 -1.59
CA VAL A 11 -10.34 5.42 -2.57
C VAL A 11 -10.73 5.03 -3.99
N ASN A 12 -10.99 3.75 -4.24
CA ASN A 12 -11.30 3.21 -5.56
C ASN A 12 -12.61 3.79 -6.12
N ASP A 13 -13.63 3.91 -5.29
CA ASP A 13 -14.97 4.37 -5.69
C ASP A 13 -15.06 5.90 -5.75
N SER A 14 -14.08 6.60 -5.19
CA SER A 14 -14.01 8.06 -5.24
C SER A 14 -13.72 8.58 -6.66
N PRO A 15 -14.41 9.64 -7.11
CA PRO A 15 -14.18 10.22 -8.42
C PRO A 15 -12.77 10.79 -8.56
N HIS A 16 -12.27 10.83 -9.79
CA HIS A 16 -11.03 11.50 -10.15
C HIS A 16 -11.19 13.00 -9.82
N LYS A 17 -10.49 13.50 -8.80
CA LYS A 17 -10.57 14.81 -8.11
C LYS A 17 -11.31 14.86 -6.76
N ALA A 18 -11.70 13.73 -6.17
CA ALA A 18 -12.17 13.74 -4.78
C ALA A 18 -11.03 14.13 -3.82
N GLU A 19 -11.31 14.96 -2.82
CA GLU A 19 -10.40 15.17 -1.69
C GLU A 19 -10.34 13.89 -0.85
N LEU A 20 -9.20 13.21 -0.86
CA LEU A 20 -8.91 12.05 -0.03
C LEU A 20 -7.84 12.46 0.98
N SER A 21 -7.79 11.83 2.15
CA SER A 21 -6.72 12.06 3.12
C SER A 21 -5.49 11.22 2.80
N HIS A 22 -4.32 11.68 3.25
CA HIS A 22 -3.06 10.94 3.08
C HIS A 22 -3.08 9.59 3.80
N GLU A 23 -3.76 9.52 4.96
CA GLU A 23 -3.97 8.27 5.70
C GLU A 23 -4.84 7.28 4.92
N LEU A 24 -5.88 7.76 4.24
CA LEU A 24 -6.76 6.93 3.43
C LEU A 24 -6.04 6.40 2.19
N ILE A 25 -5.23 7.23 1.52
CA ILE A 25 -4.35 6.78 0.43
C ILE A 25 -3.34 5.76 0.95
N ALA A 26 -2.68 6.05 2.08
CA ALA A 26 -1.68 5.16 2.65
C ALA A 26 -2.28 3.78 2.98
N ALA A 27 -3.50 3.76 3.53
CA ALA A 27 -4.22 2.53 3.82
C ALA A 27 -4.57 1.75 2.55
N ALA A 28 -5.10 2.43 1.51
CA ALA A 28 -5.39 1.81 0.22
C ALA A 28 -4.12 1.28 -0.48
N ALA A 29 -3.02 2.03 -0.44
CA ALA A 29 -1.75 1.63 -1.02
C ALA A 29 -1.14 0.43 -0.28
N SER A 30 -1.29 0.36 1.04
CA SER A 30 -0.83 -0.78 1.85
C SER A 30 -1.59 -2.06 1.49
N TYR A 31 -2.90 -1.95 1.23
CA TYR A 31 -3.72 -3.07 0.75
C TYR A 31 -3.28 -3.55 -0.65
N GLU A 32 -3.06 -2.64 -1.59
CA GLU A 32 -2.56 -3.00 -2.91
C GLU A 32 -1.17 -3.66 -2.85
N ALA A 33 -0.29 -3.13 -1.99
CA ALA A 33 1.04 -3.68 -1.76
C ALA A 33 0.98 -5.11 -1.21
N ALA A 34 0.09 -5.38 -0.24
CA ALA A 34 -0.10 -6.71 0.31
C ALA A 34 -0.52 -7.73 -0.77
N LYS A 35 -1.52 -7.38 -1.58
CA LYS A 35 -1.96 -8.26 -2.69
C LYS A 35 -0.88 -8.47 -3.75
N ALA A 36 -0.10 -7.42 -4.05
CA ALA A 36 1.00 -7.53 -5.00
C ALA A 36 2.14 -8.40 -4.44
N TYR A 37 2.38 -8.35 -3.13
CA TYR A 37 3.35 -9.18 -2.44
C TYR A 37 2.90 -10.65 -2.42
N GLU A 38 1.64 -10.93 -2.11
CA GLU A 38 1.06 -12.29 -2.20
C GLU A 38 1.26 -12.90 -3.59
N LYS A 39 0.94 -12.14 -4.64
CA LYS A 39 1.17 -12.57 -6.03
C LYS A 39 2.66 -12.78 -6.34
N HIS A 40 3.53 -11.93 -5.79
CA HIS A 40 4.98 -12.11 -5.94
C HIS A 40 5.43 -13.42 -5.30
N VAL A 41 4.94 -13.74 -4.10
CA VAL A 41 5.24 -14.98 -3.38
C VAL A 41 4.67 -16.20 -4.11
N GLU A 42 3.45 -16.12 -4.61
CA GLU A 42 2.83 -17.21 -5.40
C GLU A 42 3.65 -17.54 -6.65
N LYS A 43 4.16 -16.51 -7.34
CA LYS A 43 4.91 -16.67 -8.58
C LYS A 43 6.38 -17.05 -8.39
N ASN A 44 7.04 -16.50 -7.36
CA ASN A 44 8.50 -16.57 -7.21
C ASN A 44 8.96 -17.31 -5.94
N GLY A 45 8.03 -17.69 -5.06
CA GLY A 45 8.33 -18.18 -3.73
C GLY A 45 8.52 -17.06 -2.71
N LYS A 46 8.62 -17.43 -1.42
CA LYS A 46 8.91 -16.47 -0.35
C LYS A 46 10.34 -15.92 -0.51
N PRO A 47 10.58 -14.61 -0.27
CA PRO A 47 11.93 -14.06 -0.28
C PRO A 47 12.83 -14.73 0.76
N ASP A 48 14.13 -14.83 0.44
CA ASP A 48 15.12 -15.53 1.27
C ASP A 48 15.36 -14.89 2.65
N SER A 49 14.90 -13.65 2.85
CA SER A 49 15.03 -12.97 4.13
C SER A 49 13.88 -12.00 4.41
N HIS A 50 13.63 -11.81 5.70
CA HIS A 50 12.71 -10.80 6.21
C HIS A 50 13.04 -9.38 5.72
N ALA A 51 14.34 -9.05 5.62
CA ALA A 51 14.79 -7.77 5.09
C ALA A 51 14.40 -7.61 3.60
N LYS A 52 14.58 -8.67 2.80
CA LYS A 52 14.19 -8.66 1.39
C LYS A 52 12.68 -8.55 1.21
N ALA A 53 11.93 -9.25 2.05
CA ALA A 53 10.48 -9.14 2.05
C ALA A 53 9.99 -7.72 2.34
N LYS A 54 10.54 -7.07 3.38
CA LYS A 54 10.24 -5.66 3.70
C LYS A 54 10.61 -4.71 2.56
N GLU A 55 11.74 -4.92 1.91
CA GLU A 55 12.16 -4.10 0.76
C GLU A 55 11.15 -4.19 -0.39
N ILE A 56 10.73 -5.40 -0.74
CA ILE A 56 9.73 -5.64 -1.80
C ILE A 56 8.39 -5.00 -1.41
N PHE A 57 7.93 -5.21 -0.18
CA PHE A 57 6.65 -4.66 0.29
C PHE A 57 6.65 -3.13 0.29
N ALA A 58 7.73 -2.49 0.75
CA ALA A 58 7.89 -1.04 0.72
C ALA A 58 7.94 -0.48 -0.70
N ALA A 59 8.61 -1.18 -1.63
CA ALA A 59 8.64 -0.78 -3.04
C ALA A 59 7.24 -0.85 -3.67
N LEU A 60 6.48 -1.92 -3.38
CA LEU A 60 5.10 -2.08 -3.83
C LEU A 60 4.17 -1.00 -3.27
N ALA A 61 4.30 -0.65 -1.99
CA ALA A 61 3.54 0.44 -1.38
C ALA A 61 3.85 1.80 -2.01
N GLY A 62 5.13 2.11 -2.26
CA GLY A 62 5.52 3.33 -2.95
C GLY A 62 4.88 3.45 -4.33
N ALA A 63 4.92 2.37 -5.11
CA ALA A 63 4.30 2.30 -6.43
C ALA A 63 2.78 2.42 -6.38
N ALA A 64 2.13 1.81 -5.39
CA ALA A 64 0.68 1.93 -5.20
C ALA A 64 0.27 3.37 -4.84
N VAL A 65 1.01 4.06 -3.96
CA VAL A 65 0.76 5.48 -3.66
C VAL A 65 0.90 6.33 -4.92
N ASP A 66 1.96 6.13 -5.72
CA ASP A 66 2.17 6.85 -6.97
C ASP A 66 0.96 6.68 -7.93
N ARG A 67 0.52 5.44 -8.13
CA ARG A 67 -0.65 5.11 -8.97
C ARG A 67 -1.95 5.73 -8.46
N LEU A 68 -2.20 5.68 -7.15
CA LEU A 68 -3.42 6.24 -6.56
C LEU A 68 -3.47 7.76 -6.70
N ILE A 69 -2.35 8.45 -6.53
CA ILE A 69 -2.27 9.91 -6.72
C ILE A 69 -2.52 10.27 -8.19
N GLU A 70 -1.85 9.58 -9.13
CA GLU A 70 -2.01 9.81 -10.57
C GLU A 70 -3.46 9.60 -11.04
N THR A 71 -4.12 8.54 -10.55
CA THR A 71 -5.47 8.15 -10.99
C THR A 71 -6.59 8.90 -10.29
N LYS A 72 -6.34 9.52 -9.13
CA LYS A 72 -7.36 10.22 -8.36
C LYS A 72 -7.18 11.74 -8.39
N GLY A 73 -6.13 12.26 -9.01
CA GLY A 73 -5.96 13.70 -9.25
C GLY A 73 -5.93 14.50 -7.94
N LEU A 74 -5.24 13.97 -6.94
CA LEU A 74 -5.16 14.55 -5.61
C LEU A 74 -4.18 15.70 -5.60
N ASP A 75 -4.71 16.90 -5.47
CA ASP A 75 -3.93 18.13 -5.37
C ASP A 75 -3.15 18.10 -4.05
N PHE A 76 -1.84 17.99 -4.16
CA PHE A 76 -0.86 18.19 -3.09
C PHE A 76 -1.18 17.50 -1.75
N ILE A 77 -1.67 16.26 -1.78
CA ILE A 77 -1.34 15.36 -0.67
C ILE A 77 0.18 15.36 -0.55
N ASP A 78 0.67 15.52 0.68
CA ASP A 78 2.06 15.33 1.04
C ASP A 78 2.42 13.86 0.73
N LYS A 79 2.74 13.62 -0.55
CA LYS A 79 3.01 12.32 -1.15
C LYS A 79 4.02 11.54 -0.33
N GLU A 80 4.98 12.25 0.24
CA GLU A 80 5.98 11.70 1.13
C GLU A 80 5.38 11.21 2.45
N LYS A 81 4.41 11.93 3.04
CA LYS A 81 3.65 11.42 4.21
C LYS A 81 2.85 10.17 3.86
N ALA A 82 2.16 10.15 2.71
CA ALA A 82 1.40 8.98 2.28
C ALA A 82 2.32 7.76 2.04
N LYS A 83 3.47 7.97 1.38
CA LYS A 83 4.50 6.93 1.17
C LYS A 83 5.08 6.45 2.50
N HIS A 84 5.41 7.36 3.40
CA HIS A 84 5.96 7.04 4.71
C HIS A 84 4.97 6.22 5.55
N GLN A 85 3.71 6.64 5.61
CA GLN A 85 2.67 5.92 6.32
C GLN A 85 2.36 4.57 5.66
N ALA A 86 2.28 4.49 4.33
CA ALA A 86 2.07 3.23 3.63
C ALA A 86 3.22 2.26 3.94
N LYS A 87 4.48 2.71 3.86
CA LYS A 87 5.64 1.90 4.24
C LYS A 87 5.52 1.40 5.68
N LYS A 88 5.18 2.26 6.63
CA LYS A 88 5.00 1.88 8.03
C LYS A 88 3.91 0.82 8.20
N HIS A 89 2.73 1.03 7.63
CA HIS A 89 1.64 0.05 7.66
C HIS A 89 2.04 -1.28 7.03
N THR A 90 2.83 -1.28 5.96
CA THR A 90 3.29 -2.53 5.35
C THR A 90 4.28 -3.29 6.20
N GLU A 91 5.10 -2.60 7.02
CA GLU A 91 5.94 -3.27 8.00
C GLU A 91 5.08 -3.95 9.08
N ASP A 92 4.01 -3.30 9.53
CA ASP A 92 3.06 -3.86 10.49
C ASP A 92 2.31 -5.08 9.91
N ILE A 93 1.76 -4.97 8.70
CA ILE A 93 1.07 -6.07 7.99
C ILE A 93 2.01 -7.26 7.78
N TYR A 94 3.26 -6.99 7.40
CA TYR A 94 4.23 -8.07 7.19
C TYR A 94 4.47 -8.87 8.47
N VAL A 95 4.69 -8.18 9.58
CA VAL A 95 4.90 -8.80 10.89
C VAL A 95 3.69 -9.63 11.31
N GLU A 96 2.48 -9.10 11.11
CA GLU A 96 1.24 -9.77 11.50
C GLU A 96 0.88 -10.99 10.64
N GLU A 97 1.03 -10.88 9.30
CA GLU A 97 0.44 -11.87 8.38
C GLU A 97 1.46 -12.77 7.67
N PHE A 98 2.71 -12.33 7.52
CA PHE A 98 3.70 -13.04 6.70
C PHE A 98 4.94 -13.52 7.47
N SER A 99 5.12 -13.09 8.72
CA SER A 99 6.25 -13.47 9.58
C SER A 99 6.01 -14.75 10.42
N SER A 100 4.90 -15.46 10.20
CA SER A 100 4.59 -16.75 10.84
C SER A 100 5.23 -17.95 10.13
#